data_AF-A0AAV5YZA3-F1
#
_entry.id   AF-A0AAV5YZA3-F1
#
_cell.length_a   1.000
_cell.length_b   1.000
_cell.length_c   1.000
_cell.angle_alpha   90.00
_cell.angle_beta   90.00
_cell.angle_gamma   90.00
#
_symmetry.space_group_name_H-M   'P 1'
#
loop_
_entity.id
_entity.type
_entity.pdbx_description
1 polymer ?
#
loop_
_entity_poly.entity_id
_entity_poly.type
_entity_poly.pdbx_seq_one_letter_code
_entity_poly.pdbx_strand_id
1 'polypeptide(L)'
;MAAEGDGPFLVVSVPSDRWAELARFAKETLGCLYFNFLSAVDWKEQGLEVVARVENLDVGLALMMKSRLGAGQSACASLVPVYRGAEWMERECFDMFGIRFEGHPDLRRILLPQDWEGHPLLKSYAVDTPHPPYR
;
A
#
# COMPACT_ATOMS: atom_id res chain seq x y z
N MET A 1 26.82 7.12 -25.51
CA MET A 1 27.05 6.72 -24.10
C MET A 1 25.67 6.53 -23.50
N ALA A 2 25.14 5.31 -23.57
CA ALA A 2 23.80 5.02 -23.07
C ALA A 2 23.85 5.00 -21.53
N ALA A 3 22.85 5.57 -20.88
CA ALA A 3 22.68 5.40 -19.44
C ALA A 3 22.24 3.95 -19.20
N GLU A 4 23.19 3.08 -18.84
CA GLU A 4 22.93 1.77 -18.25
C GLU A 4 22.33 2.00 -16.86
N GLY A 5 21.00 1.97 -16.71
CA GLY A 5 20.40 2.47 -15.47
C GLY A 5 18.95 2.12 -15.17
N ASP A 6 18.34 1.11 -15.81
CA ASP A 6 17.07 0.59 -15.31
C ASP A 6 17.06 -0.92 -15.52
N GLY A 7 17.26 -1.67 -14.43
CA GLY A 7 17.03 -3.11 -14.49
C GLY A 7 15.54 -3.42 -14.65
N PRO A 8 15.14 -4.69 -14.69
CA PRO A 8 13.77 -5.06 -15.04
C PRO A 8 12.76 -4.44 -14.05
N PHE A 9 11.81 -3.66 -14.57
CA PHE A 9 10.65 -3.19 -13.83
C PHE A 9 9.43 -4.07 -14.17
N LEU A 10 8.92 -4.79 -13.17
CA LEU A 10 7.78 -5.68 -13.31
C LEU A 10 6.59 -5.16 -12.51
N VAL A 11 5.40 -5.22 -13.12
CA VAL A 11 4.14 -4.95 -12.44
C VAL A 11 3.39 -6.28 -12.32
N VAL A 12 3.08 -6.69 -11.09
CA VAL A 12 2.40 -7.95 -10.82
C VAL A 12 1.15 -7.68 -10.00
N SER A 13 0.00 -8.10 -10.52
CA SER A 13 -1.29 -8.02 -9.84
C SER A 13 -1.69 -9.40 -9.34
N VAL A 14 -2.09 -9.49 -8.07
CA VAL A 14 -2.59 -10.73 -7.46
C VAL A 14 -3.90 -10.47 -6.71
N PRO A 15 -4.77 -11.49 -6.57
CA PRO A 15 -5.91 -11.39 -5.66
C PRO A 15 -5.46 -11.14 -4.22
N SER A 16 -6.33 -10.56 -3.38
CA SER A 16 -5.97 -10.08 -2.03
C SER A 16 -5.51 -11.18 -1.08
N ASP A 17 -5.98 -12.41 -1.26
CA ASP A 17 -5.55 -13.60 -0.50
C ASP A 17 -4.10 -14.04 -0.80
N ARG A 18 -3.52 -13.60 -1.92
CA ARG A 18 -2.14 -13.86 -2.33
C ARG A 18 -1.19 -12.69 -2.09
N TRP A 19 -1.68 -11.57 -1.57
CA TRP A 19 -0.89 -10.35 -1.34
C TRP A 19 0.36 -10.58 -0.48
N ALA A 20 0.19 -11.18 0.70
CA ALA A 20 1.30 -11.47 1.62
C ALA A 20 2.22 -12.58 1.10
N GLU A 21 1.70 -13.52 0.31
CA GLU A 21 2.50 -14.56 -0.34
C GLU A 21 3.43 -13.95 -1.40
N LEU A 22 2.93 -13.05 -2.24
CA LEU A 22 3.74 -12.33 -3.21
C LEU A 22 4.84 -11.50 -2.52
N ALA A 23 4.53 -10.84 -1.40
CA ALA A 23 5.52 -10.10 -0.62
C ALA A 23 6.66 -11.01 -0.11
N ARG A 24 6.31 -12.18 0.43
CA ARG A 24 7.30 -13.17 0.89
C ARG A 24 8.13 -13.71 -0.27
N PHE A 25 7.50 -14.08 -1.39
CA PHE A 25 8.21 -14.52 -2.59
C PHE A 25 9.18 -13.46 -3.11
N ALA A 26 8.75 -12.19 -3.16
CA ALA A 26 9.60 -11.09 -3.57
C ALA A 26 10.84 -10.96 -2.66
N LYS A 27 10.65 -11.06 -1.33
CA LYS A 27 11.76 -10.95 -0.39
C LYS A 27 12.69 -12.16 -0.41
N GLU A 28 12.11 -13.36 -0.27
CA GLU A 28 12.82 -14.61 0.01
C GLU A 28 13.37 -15.27 -1.25
N THR A 29 12.69 -15.12 -2.39
CA THR A 29 13.08 -15.76 -3.65
C THR A 29 13.72 -14.78 -4.63
N LEU A 30 13.14 -13.58 -4.79
CA LEU A 30 13.69 -12.58 -5.71
C LEU A 30 14.76 -11.69 -5.08
N GLY A 31 14.95 -11.77 -3.76
CA GLY A 31 15.93 -10.95 -3.03
C GLY A 31 15.54 -9.46 -2.96
N CYS A 32 14.26 -9.12 -3.11
CA CYS A 32 13.79 -7.74 -3.02
C CYS A 32 13.81 -7.26 -1.56
N LEU A 33 14.98 -6.90 -1.04
CA LEU A 33 15.14 -6.50 0.36
C LEU A 33 14.77 -5.03 0.60
N TYR A 34 14.79 -4.19 -0.44
CA TYR A 34 14.48 -2.78 -0.33
C TYR A 34 12.98 -2.55 -0.48
N PHE A 35 12.33 -2.11 0.61
CA PHE A 35 10.93 -1.67 0.58
C PHE A 35 10.89 -0.18 0.26
N ASN A 36 10.29 0.19 -0.88
CA ASN A 36 10.29 1.56 -1.38
C ASN A 36 9.05 2.33 -0.90
N PHE A 37 7.85 1.90 -1.33
CA PHE A 37 6.60 2.52 -0.89
C PHE A 37 5.44 1.54 -0.84
N LEU A 38 4.39 1.89 -0.09
CA LEU A 38 3.06 1.31 -0.13
C LEU A 38 2.03 2.45 -0.13
N SER A 39 1.01 2.33 -0.98
CA SER A 39 -0.09 3.29 -1.09
C SER A 39 -1.36 2.59 -1.55
N ALA A 40 -2.43 3.35 -1.74
CA ALA A 40 -3.69 2.84 -2.24
C ALA A 40 -4.32 3.75 -3.30
N VAL A 41 -5.21 3.17 -4.10
CA VAL A 41 -6.00 3.85 -5.13
C VAL A 41 -7.46 3.49 -4.94
N ASP A 42 -8.33 4.50 -4.88
CA ASP A 42 -9.78 4.30 -4.90
C ASP A 42 -10.32 4.31 -6.33
N TRP A 43 -10.76 3.13 -6.80
CA TRP A 43 -11.39 2.92 -8.11
C TRP A 43 -12.92 3.02 -8.06
N LYS A 44 -13.47 3.72 -7.05
CA LYS A 44 -14.90 3.93 -6.84
C LYS A 44 -15.63 2.61 -6.68
N GLU A 45 -16.62 2.34 -7.54
CA GLU A 45 -17.44 1.12 -7.53
C GLU A 45 -16.60 -0.17 -7.70
N GLN A 46 -15.38 -0.06 -8.23
CA GLN A 46 -14.49 -1.20 -8.45
C GLN A 46 -13.65 -1.57 -7.21
N GLY A 47 -13.77 -0.81 -6.11
CA GLY A 47 -13.05 -1.07 -4.85
C GLY A 47 -11.69 -0.36 -4.75
N LEU A 48 -11.01 -0.64 -3.66
CA LEU A 48 -9.68 -0.09 -3.36
C LEU A 48 -8.59 -0.99 -3.93
N GLU A 49 -7.47 -0.42 -4.37
CA GLU A 49 -6.30 -1.17 -4.80
C GLU A 49 -5.10 -0.78 -3.94
N VAL A 50 -4.49 -1.76 -3.27
CA VAL A 50 -3.23 -1.58 -2.55
C VAL A 50 -2.09 -1.78 -3.54
N VAL A 51 -1.12 -0.88 -3.50
CA VAL A 51 0.07 -0.90 -4.37
C VAL A 51 1.30 -0.81 -3.50
N ALA A 52 2.28 -1.67 -3.71
CA ALA A 52 3.57 -1.61 -3.05
C ALA A 52 4.71 -1.77 -4.05
N ARG A 53 5.84 -1.13 -3.80
CA ARG A 53 7.05 -1.28 -4.60
C ARG A 53 8.18 -1.81 -3.72
N VAL A 54 8.79 -2.91 -4.18
CA VAL A 54 9.96 -3.55 -3.53
C VAL A 54 11.02 -3.85 -4.57
N GLU A 55 12.29 -3.80 -4.18
CA GLU A 55 13.41 -3.84 -5.12
C GLU A 55 14.56 -4.72 -4.61
N ASN A 56 15.19 -5.42 -5.55
CA ASN A 56 16.49 -6.04 -5.36
C ASN A 56 17.53 -5.13 -6.03
N LEU A 57 18.22 -4.36 -5.19
CA LEU A 57 19.19 -3.36 -5.64
C LEU A 57 20.47 -4.00 -6.21
N ASP A 58 20.80 -5.23 -5.83
CA ASP A 58 22.01 -5.92 -6.28
C ASP A 58 21.94 -6.31 -7.77
N VAL A 59 20.72 -6.61 -8.25
CA VAL A 59 20.47 -7.01 -9.65
C VAL A 59 19.63 -5.99 -10.42
N GLY A 60 19.28 -4.86 -9.80
CA GLY A 60 18.46 -3.81 -10.39
C GLY A 60 17.00 -4.21 -10.68
N LEU A 61 16.45 -5.21 -9.98
CA LEU A 61 15.06 -5.64 -10.18
C LEU A 61 14.12 -4.80 -9.33
N ALA A 62 13.11 -4.20 -9.96
CA ALA A 62 12.03 -3.50 -9.27
C ALA A 62 10.68 -4.17 -9.52
N LEU A 63 9.96 -4.47 -8.44
CA LEU A 63 8.65 -5.11 -8.47
C LEU A 63 7.59 -4.16 -7.91
N MET A 64 6.62 -3.78 -8.75
CA MET A 64 5.38 -3.15 -8.31
C MET A 64 4.31 -4.22 -8.13
N MET A 65 3.97 -4.46 -6.87
CA MET A 65 2.91 -5.37 -6.46
C MET A 65 1.59 -4.61 -6.38
N LYS A 66 0.52 -5.19 -6.92
CA LYS A 66 -0.83 -4.64 -6.86
C LYS A 66 -1.83 -5.67 -6.37
N SER A 67 -2.77 -5.25 -5.56
CA SER A 67 -3.92 -6.09 -5.20
C SER A 67 -5.17 -5.26 -5.03
N ARG A 68 -6.23 -5.65 -5.76
CA ARG A 68 -7.53 -5.02 -5.65
C ARG A 68 -8.36 -5.70 -4.57
N LEU A 69 -8.80 -4.92 -3.59
CA LEU A 69 -9.77 -5.31 -2.59
C LEU A 69 -11.15 -5.25 -3.26
N GLY A 70 -11.97 -6.30 -3.12
CA GLY A 70 -13.28 -6.37 -3.77
C GLY A 70 -14.15 -5.14 -3.44
N ALA A 71 -15.20 -4.90 -4.24
CA ALA A 71 -16.09 -3.76 -4.02
C ALA A 71 -16.63 -3.75 -2.57
N GLY A 72 -16.47 -2.62 -1.88
CA GLY A 72 -16.86 -2.45 -0.48
C GLY A 72 -15.95 -3.12 0.56
N GLN A 73 -14.88 -3.81 0.13
CA GLN A 73 -13.90 -4.42 1.02
C GLN A 73 -12.74 -3.47 1.30
N SER A 74 -12.27 -3.48 2.55
CA SER A 74 -11.13 -2.69 2.99
C SER A 74 -10.12 -3.50 3.82
N ALA A 75 -10.25 -4.82 3.89
CA ALA A 75 -9.30 -5.68 4.59
C ALA A 75 -8.16 -6.12 3.67
N CYS A 76 -6.93 -6.04 4.15
CA CYS A 76 -5.73 -6.49 3.45
C CYS A 76 -4.75 -7.11 4.46
N ALA A 77 -3.93 -8.09 4.06
CA ALA A 77 -2.90 -8.61 4.95
C ALA A 77 -1.77 -7.57 5.13
N SER A 78 -1.33 -7.36 6.38
CA SER A 78 -0.17 -6.51 6.67
C SER A 78 1.11 -7.11 6.06
N LEU A 79 1.92 -6.25 5.45
CA LEU A 79 3.27 -6.56 5.02
C LEU A 79 4.32 -6.32 6.11
N VAL A 80 3.97 -5.74 7.26
CA VAL A 80 4.92 -5.50 8.37
C VAL A 80 5.70 -6.75 8.79
N PRO A 81 5.10 -7.97 8.87
CA PRO A 81 5.85 -9.19 9.17
C PRO A 81 6.94 -9.52 8.14
N VAL A 82 6.83 -9.02 6.91
CA VAL A 82 7.79 -9.22 5.81
C VAL A 82 8.73 -8.02 5.69
N TYR A 83 8.19 -6.80 5.69
CA TYR A 83 8.90 -5.53 5.53
C TYR A 83 8.52 -4.59 6.67
N ARG A 84 9.45 -4.40 7.62
CA ARG A 84 9.30 -3.42 8.72
C ARG A 84 8.95 -2.02 8.23
N GLY A 85 9.46 -1.62 7.06
CA GLY A 85 9.20 -0.31 6.45
C GLY A 85 7.73 -0.07 6.07
N ALA A 86 6.89 -1.12 6.03
CA ALA A 86 5.48 -0.97 5.72
C ALA A 86 4.66 -0.32 6.84
N GLU A 87 5.16 -0.28 8.08
CA GLU A 87 4.35 0.13 9.27
C GLU A 87 3.72 1.53 9.12
N TRP A 88 4.52 2.54 8.77
CA TRP A 88 4.01 3.91 8.64
C TRP A 88 3.09 4.07 7.43
N MET A 89 3.40 3.39 6.32
CA MET A 89 2.63 3.50 5.07
C MET A 89 1.29 2.75 5.15
N GLU A 90 1.24 1.63 5.87
CA GLU A 90 -0.01 0.94 6.17
C GLU A 90 -0.90 1.79 7.08
N ARG A 91 -0.32 2.50 8.05
CA ARG A 91 -1.04 3.47 8.88
C ARG A 91 -1.54 4.66 8.09
N GLU A 92 -0.76 5.18 7.15
CA GLU A 92 -1.20 6.23 6.23
C GLU A 92 -2.37 5.76 5.37
N CYS A 93 -2.29 4.56 4.78
CA CYS A 93 -3.38 3.98 4.01
C CYS A 93 -4.64 3.74 4.85
N PHE A 94 -4.48 3.32 6.11
CA PHE A 94 -5.58 3.23 7.06
C PHE A 94 -6.22 4.60 7.30
N ASP A 95 -5.42 5.62 7.58
CA ASP A 95 -5.91 6.95 7.91
C ASP A 95 -6.63 7.61 6.72
N MET A 96 -6.06 7.47 5.53
CA MET A 96 -6.50 8.15 4.31
C MET A 96 -7.56 7.41 3.50
N PHE A 97 -7.54 6.08 3.49
CA PHE A 97 -8.44 5.23 2.67
C PHE A 97 -9.29 4.27 3.50
N GLY A 98 -9.01 4.11 4.80
CA GLY A 98 -9.76 3.18 5.66
C GLY A 98 -9.39 1.72 5.48
N ILE A 99 -8.25 1.43 4.84
CA ILE A 99 -7.77 0.06 4.66
C ILE A 99 -7.28 -0.50 5.99
N ARG A 100 -7.85 -1.64 6.40
CA ARG A 100 -7.48 -2.36 7.63
C ARG A 100 -6.47 -3.44 7.29
N PHE A 101 -5.23 -3.23 7.73
CA PHE A 101 -4.14 -4.19 7.57
C PHE A 101 -4.12 -5.23 8.70
N GLU A 102 -4.55 -6.45 8.40
CA GLU A 102 -4.61 -7.56 9.35
C GLU A 102 -3.21 -8.03 9.74
N GLY A 103 -2.95 -8.13 11.05
CA GLY A 103 -1.62 -8.46 11.58
C GLY A 103 -0.68 -7.26 11.77
N HIS A 104 -1.14 -6.04 11.48
CA HIS A 104 -0.36 -4.82 11.75
C HIS A 104 -0.23 -4.58 13.27
N PRO A 105 0.98 -4.25 13.78
CA PRO A 105 1.23 -4.16 15.22
C PRO A 105 0.60 -2.95 15.92
N ASP A 106 0.44 -1.82 15.21
CA ASP A 106 -0.13 -0.58 15.77
C ASP A 106 -0.93 0.21 14.72
N LEU A 107 -2.09 -0.32 14.31
CA LEU A 107 -2.89 0.32 13.26
C LEU A 107 -3.79 1.43 13.83
N ARG A 108 -3.26 2.66 13.87
CA ARG A 108 -3.97 3.87 14.30
C ARG A 108 -3.67 5.03 13.36
N ARG A 109 -4.54 6.06 13.38
CA ARG A 109 -4.36 7.31 12.64
C ARG A 109 -2.98 7.92 12.90
N ILE A 110 -2.41 8.56 11.89
CA ILE A 110 -1.04 9.08 11.93
C ILE A 110 -0.90 10.49 11.36
N LEU A 111 -1.74 10.85 10.38
CA LEU A 111 -1.81 12.17 9.77
C LEU A 111 -2.96 13.00 10.32
N LEU A 112 -4.12 12.37 10.54
CA LEU A 112 -5.32 13.07 10.98
C LEU A 112 -5.44 13.13 12.50
N PRO A 113 -6.16 14.14 13.03
CA PRO A 113 -6.60 14.16 14.42
C PRO A 113 -7.32 12.87 14.81
N GLN A 114 -7.19 12.48 16.08
CA GLN A 114 -7.76 11.21 16.57
C GLN A 114 -9.29 11.19 16.55
N ASP A 115 -9.91 12.36 16.62
CA ASP A 115 -11.36 12.59 16.54
C ASP A 115 -11.87 12.79 15.12
N TRP A 116 -11.00 12.67 14.10
CA TRP A 116 -11.42 12.83 12.71
C TRP A 116 -12.37 11.72 12.27
N GLU A 117 -13.43 12.09 11.55
CA GLU A 117 -14.39 11.16 10.97
C GLU A 117 -14.18 11.02 9.45
N GLY A 118 -14.09 9.77 8.98
CA GLY A 118 -13.91 9.46 7.56
C GLY A 118 -12.45 9.34 7.10
N HIS A 119 -12.28 9.29 5.77
CA HIS A 119 -11.06 8.92 5.04
C HIS A 119 -10.90 9.82 3.80
N PRO A 120 -10.09 10.89 3.87
CA PRO A 120 -10.10 11.98 2.88
C PRO A 120 -9.71 11.60 1.44
N LEU A 121 -8.96 10.52 1.23
CA LEU A 121 -8.53 10.11 -0.12
C LEU A 121 -9.52 9.17 -0.81
N LEU A 122 -10.62 8.80 -0.15
CA LEU A 122 -11.77 8.19 -0.80
C LEU A 122 -12.44 9.19 -1.76
N LYS A 123 -12.74 8.77 -2.98
CA LYS A 123 -13.42 9.59 -4.00
C LYS A 123 -14.86 9.92 -3.63
N SER A 124 -15.46 9.17 -2.69
CA SER A 124 -16.77 9.47 -2.12
C SER A 124 -16.72 10.49 -0.97
N TYR A 125 -15.53 10.83 -0.45
CA TYR A 125 -15.39 11.80 0.62
C TYR A 125 -15.70 13.20 0.10
N ALA A 126 -16.74 13.83 0.67
CA ALA A 126 -17.17 15.15 0.26
C ALA A 126 -16.10 16.19 0.61
N VAL A 127 -15.73 17.03 -0.36
CA VAL A 127 -14.78 18.14 -0.15
C VAL A 127 -15.36 19.17 0.83
N ASP A 128 -16.69 19.27 0.94
CA ASP A 128 -17.41 20.18 1.82
C ASP A 128 -17.67 19.56 3.20
N THR A 129 -16.60 19.12 3.86
CA THR A 129 -16.67 18.73 5.27
C THR A 129 -16.58 19.97 6.16
N PRO A 130 -17.27 19.99 7.33
CA PRO A 130 -17.19 21.12 8.27
C PRO A 130 -15.80 21.31 8.88
N HIS A 131 -14.87 20.40 8.58
CA HIS A 131 -13.50 20.46 9.01
C HIS A 131 -12.65 21.27 8.02
N PRO A 132 -11.73 22.13 8.50
CA PRO A 132 -10.82 22.85 7.63
C PRO A 132 -10.05 21.88 6.72
N PRO A 133 -9.73 22.28 5.48
CA PRO A 133 -8.97 21.44 4.56
C PRO A 133 -7.65 21.03 5.21
N TYR A 134 -7.25 19.78 4.96
CA TYR A 134 -5.98 19.21 5.39
C TYR A 134 -4.84 20.21 5.12
N ARG A 135 -4.23 20.74 6.18
CA ARG A 135 -3.07 21.64 6.13
C ARG A 135 -1.94 21.06 6.95
#